data_AF-A0A3B9CVM8-F1
#
_entry.id   AF-A0A3B9CVM8-F1
#
_cell.length_a   1.000
_cell.length_b   1.000
_cell.length_c   1.000
_cell.angle_alpha   90.00
_cell.angle_beta   90.00
_cell.angle_gamma   90.00
#
_symmetry.space_group_name_H-M   'P 1'
#
loop_
_entity.id
_entity.type
_entity.pdbx_description
1 polymer ?
#
loop_
_entity_poly.entity_id
_entity_poly.type
_entity_poly.pdbx_seq_one_letter_code
_entity_poly.pdbx_strand_id
1 'polypeptide(L)'
;LFYLSSIPTDRAEPSEGLKATTVWQTGLSPTAIILSTRQLAAFRGGRALESEPVVRGAPGAYLVQAPLSLPASGSMEWHVVAELEQDHSDVIALDERLRSQTRPSDALREDIELCEQRLLQIIASADGLQCTQNPRRANRHLSNTVFNVMRGGVPLNGYKVSTADFRNYVSGFNRPLLETHKDLLEQLPDHMDATELTQSLSAASDADLTRLSLEYLPLAFSRRHGDPTRPWNRFAIELRSDNGRTNLNYQGNWRDIFQNWEALATSFPRFSLGMICRFTNATTIDGYNPYRLTRGGFEWEEPTPEDPWANIGYWGDHQIIYLLKLLECNQRVNSQGTNALLNARVFVHADIPYRIRSFDQIKSDPYDTIEFDAPHAENIADRVARDGADGKLLRDSQNSIHHVTLMEKLLTLTLAKFCNFVPDGGIWLNTQRPEWNDANNALVGNGLSMVTASYLYRWCRFMHDWLKGLDAASFEMSTEVATLLSDVSLVLSQHQPPETIHNANDRGRIVENLSEAGSRFRHHIYNDGVSGQQVQVTRDDCISLFDSAAAHLSSTIQTIAARTDCITHTTSCGLMTAAWKWTHFMRCLRARWPC
;
A
#
# COMPACT_ATOMS: atom_id res chain seq x y z
N LEU A 1 -12.18 -14.29 -36.74
CA LEU A 1 -11.13 -14.74 -35.80
C LEU A 1 -9.85 -14.01 -36.12
N PHE A 2 -9.20 -13.39 -35.14
CA PHE A 2 -7.88 -12.76 -35.25
C PHE A 2 -6.92 -13.52 -34.36
N TYR A 3 -5.90 -14.14 -34.96
CA TYR A 3 -4.96 -14.99 -34.26
C TYR A 3 -3.57 -14.91 -34.91
N LEU A 4 -2.56 -15.38 -34.19
CA LEU A 4 -1.21 -15.53 -34.69
C LEU A 4 -1.00 -16.97 -35.15
N SER A 5 -0.36 -17.16 -36.31
CA SER A 5 0.02 -18.50 -36.77
C SER A 5 1.01 -19.19 -35.83
N SER A 6 1.80 -18.40 -35.09
CA SER A 6 2.73 -18.83 -34.05
C SER A 6 3.00 -17.64 -33.11
N ILE A 7 3.18 -17.88 -31.82
CA ILE A 7 3.56 -16.84 -30.85
C ILE A 7 5.04 -16.47 -31.08
N PRO A 8 5.37 -15.19 -31.34
CA PRO A 8 6.75 -14.77 -31.54
C PRO A 8 7.62 -15.09 -30.31
N THR A 9 8.76 -15.76 -30.55
CA THR A 9 9.76 -16.10 -29.55
C THR A 9 11.14 -16.05 -30.19
N ASP A 10 12.16 -15.66 -29.41
CA ASP A 10 13.57 -15.68 -29.85
C ASP A 10 14.15 -17.11 -29.83
N ARG A 11 13.45 -18.06 -29.21
CA ARG A 11 13.88 -19.45 -29.12
C ARG A 11 13.60 -20.22 -30.40
N ALA A 12 14.52 -21.08 -30.81
CA ALA A 12 14.36 -21.99 -31.93
C ALA A 12 13.50 -23.22 -31.55
N GLU A 13 12.29 -22.98 -31.07
CA GLU A 13 11.33 -24.02 -30.67
C GLU A 13 9.91 -23.72 -31.18
N PRO A 14 9.06 -24.75 -31.40
CA PRO A 14 7.67 -24.53 -31.75
C PRO A 14 6.93 -23.70 -30.68
N SER A 15 6.12 -22.74 -31.13
CA SER A 15 5.41 -21.79 -30.27
C SER A 15 4.02 -21.53 -30.84
N GLU A 16 3.08 -22.42 -30.52
CA GLU A 16 1.76 -22.46 -31.14
C GLU A 16 0.82 -21.35 -30.63
N GLY A 17 0.13 -20.68 -31.55
CA GLY A 17 -0.89 -19.66 -31.24
C GLY A 17 -2.28 -20.27 -31.08
N LEU A 18 -2.58 -20.84 -29.91
CA LEU A 18 -3.82 -21.61 -29.68
C LEU A 18 -5.01 -20.79 -29.15
N LYS A 19 -4.90 -19.47 -29.14
CA LYS A 19 -5.97 -18.54 -28.74
C LYS A 19 -6.22 -17.50 -29.84
N ALA A 20 -7.43 -16.96 -29.86
CA ALA A 20 -7.86 -15.95 -30.82
C ALA A 20 -8.66 -14.82 -30.15
N THR A 21 -8.70 -13.67 -30.81
CA THR A 21 -9.77 -12.69 -30.62
C THR A 21 -10.92 -13.04 -31.55
N THR A 22 -12.12 -13.21 -31.01
CA THR A 22 -13.35 -13.34 -31.78
C THR A 22 -13.95 -11.95 -31.97
N VAL A 23 -14.52 -11.69 -33.15
CA VAL A 23 -15.31 -10.48 -33.39
C VAL A 23 -16.52 -10.88 -34.21
N TRP A 24 -17.70 -10.41 -33.79
CA TRP A 24 -18.98 -10.72 -34.42
C TRP A 24 -19.91 -9.50 -34.39
N GLN A 25 -21.02 -9.57 -35.12
CA GLN A 25 -22.01 -8.50 -35.17
C GLN A 25 -23.44 -9.03 -35.04
N THR A 26 -24.33 -8.17 -34.54
CA THR A 26 -25.78 -8.37 -34.57
C THR A 26 -26.49 -7.06 -34.93
N GLY A 27 -27.61 -7.15 -35.63
CA GLY A 27 -28.40 -5.99 -36.08
C GLY A 27 -28.20 -5.59 -37.54
N LEU A 28 -27.17 -6.08 -38.22
CA LEU A 28 -26.97 -5.85 -39.66
C LEU A 28 -27.20 -7.11 -40.50
N SER A 29 -27.67 -6.90 -41.73
CA SER A 29 -27.68 -7.90 -42.81
C SER A 29 -26.49 -7.63 -43.74
N PRO A 30 -25.33 -8.27 -43.53
CA PRO A 30 -24.12 -7.96 -44.27
C PRO A 30 -24.20 -8.41 -45.73
N THR A 31 -23.77 -7.53 -46.64
CA THR A 31 -23.44 -7.86 -48.04
C THR A 31 -21.97 -8.20 -48.22
N ALA A 32 -21.09 -7.64 -47.37
CA ALA A 32 -19.69 -8.03 -47.30
C ALA A 32 -19.12 -7.91 -45.87
N ILE A 33 -18.20 -8.79 -45.53
CA ILE A 33 -17.40 -8.74 -44.29
C ILE A 33 -15.92 -8.62 -44.69
N ILE A 34 -15.25 -7.57 -44.23
CA ILE A 34 -13.84 -7.27 -44.56
C ILE A 34 -13.00 -7.47 -43.29
N LEU A 35 -11.87 -8.16 -43.42
CA LEU A 35 -11.00 -8.56 -42.31
C LEU A 35 -9.70 -7.72 -42.22
N SER A 36 -9.56 -6.73 -43.09
CA SER A 36 -8.39 -5.85 -43.20
C SER A 36 -8.77 -4.42 -43.57
N THR A 37 -7.78 -3.52 -43.58
CA THR A 37 -7.96 -2.12 -44.00
C THR A 37 -7.71 -1.90 -45.50
N ARG A 38 -7.41 -2.95 -46.28
CA ARG A 38 -6.98 -2.86 -47.69
C ARG A 38 -8.02 -2.23 -48.61
N GLN A 39 -9.30 -2.53 -48.37
CA GLN A 39 -10.40 -2.06 -49.23
C GLN A 39 -11.00 -0.72 -48.79
N LEU A 40 -10.51 -0.10 -47.70
CA LEU A 40 -11.06 1.17 -47.19
C LEU A 40 -10.97 2.31 -48.21
N ALA A 41 -9.86 2.40 -48.96
CA ALA A 41 -9.70 3.42 -50.00
C ALA A 41 -10.68 3.21 -51.17
N ALA A 42 -11.00 1.95 -51.50
CA ALA A 42 -11.99 1.62 -52.52
C ALA A 42 -13.40 2.00 -52.09
N PHE A 43 -13.77 1.71 -50.84
CA PHE A 43 -15.05 2.13 -50.27
C PHE A 43 -15.23 3.66 -50.31
N ARG A 44 -14.20 4.42 -49.88
CA ARG A 44 -14.21 5.88 -49.94
C ARG A 44 -14.37 6.43 -51.36
N GLY A 45 -13.90 5.68 -52.35
CA GLY A 45 -14.08 5.98 -53.77
C GLY A 45 -15.42 5.55 -54.36
N GLY A 46 -16.37 5.07 -53.54
CA GLY A 46 -17.69 4.61 -53.99
C GLY A 46 -17.67 3.25 -54.70
N ARG A 47 -16.58 2.48 -54.59
CA ARG A 47 -16.49 1.13 -55.18
C ARG A 47 -17.10 0.09 -54.24
N ALA A 48 -17.68 -0.94 -54.82
CA ALA A 48 -18.15 -2.11 -54.09
C ALA A 48 -16.99 -2.81 -53.39
N LEU A 49 -17.25 -3.40 -52.22
CA LEU A 49 -16.29 -4.20 -51.47
C LEU A 49 -16.57 -5.68 -51.64
N GLU A 50 -15.51 -6.47 -51.53
CA GLU A 50 -15.56 -7.92 -51.56
C GLU A 50 -15.33 -8.48 -50.15
N SER A 51 -16.02 -9.58 -49.83
CA SER A 51 -15.81 -10.27 -48.55
C SER A 51 -14.43 -10.90 -48.48
N GLU A 52 -13.79 -10.80 -47.32
CA GLU A 52 -12.47 -11.36 -47.05
C GLU A 52 -12.61 -12.57 -46.11
N PRO A 53 -12.79 -13.80 -46.61
CA PRO A 53 -12.97 -14.97 -45.73
C PRO A 53 -11.70 -15.31 -44.94
N VAL A 54 -10.52 -15.01 -45.51
CA VAL A 54 -9.21 -15.23 -44.89
C VAL A 54 -8.26 -14.13 -45.35
N VAL A 55 -7.55 -13.52 -44.40
CA VAL A 55 -6.45 -12.57 -44.67
C VAL A 55 -5.23 -12.98 -43.86
N ARG A 56 -4.05 -12.91 -44.48
CA ARG A 56 -2.75 -13.19 -43.85
C ARG A 56 -1.80 -12.03 -44.05
N GLY A 57 -0.91 -11.81 -43.08
CA GLY A 57 0.14 -10.79 -43.16
C GLY A 57 -0.38 -9.36 -43.29
N ALA A 58 -1.51 -9.05 -42.65
CA ALA A 58 -2.06 -7.70 -42.60
C ALA A 58 -2.55 -7.38 -41.17
N PRO A 59 -2.56 -6.10 -40.76
CA PRO A 59 -3.29 -5.69 -39.57
C PRO A 59 -4.75 -6.10 -39.66
N GLY A 60 -5.24 -6.78 -38.63
CA GLY A 60 -6.63 -7.22 -38.56
C GLY A 60 -7.59 -6.03 -38.42
N ALA A 61 -8.71 -6.07 -39.14
CA ALA A 61 -9.86 -5.20 -38.95
C ALA A 61 -11.14 -6.03 -39.04
N TYR A 62 -12.25 -5.60 -38.46
CA TYR A 62 -13.55 -6.22 -38.70
C TYR A 62 -14.52 -5.13 -39.17
N LEU A 63 -14.82 -5.12 -40.47
CA LEU A 63 -15.68 -4.13 -41.09
C LEU A 63 -16.85 -4.83 -41.77
N VAL A 64 -18.03 -4.22 -41.67
CA VAL A 64 -19.28 -4.77 -42.21
C VAL A 64 -19.86 -3.79 -43.23
N GLN A 65 -20.10 -4.27 -44.45
CA GLN A 65 -20.87 -3.53 -45.46
C GLN A 65 -22.31 -4.04 -45.46
N ALA A 66 -23.28 -3.18 -45.17
CA ALA A 66 -24.70 -3.52 -45.21
C ALA A 66 -25.51 -2.37 -45.86
N PRO A 67 -26.44 -2.66 -46.78
CA PRO A 67 -27.39 -1.67 -47.27
C PRO A 67 -28.43 -1.39 -46.19
N LEU A 68 -28.66 -0.12 -45.89
CA LEU A 68 -29.62 0.32 -44.88
C LEU A 68 -30.66 1.24 -45.53
N SER A 69 -31.93 1.00 -45.25
CA SER A 69 -33.02 1.92 -45.60
C SER A 69 -33.49 2.61 -44.31
N LEU A 70 -33.07 3.86 -44.12
CA LEU A 70 -33.41 4.63 -42.92
C LEU A 70 -34.49 5.68 -43.27
N PRO A 71 -35.74 5.53 -42.78
CA PRO A 71 -36.78 6.52 -43.02
C PRO A 71 -36.48 7.84 -42.31
N ALA A 72 -37.15 8.91 -42.73
CA ALA A 72 -37.06 10.20 -42.05
C ALA A 72 -37.44 10.03 -40.56
N SER A 73 -36.61 10.56 -39.66
CA SER A 73 -36.73 10.41 -38.21
C SER A 73 -36.63 8.97 -37.67
N GLY A 74 -36.22 7.99 -38.48
CA GLY A 74 -35.92 6.64 -38.04
C GLY A 74 -34.52 6.50 -37.44
N SER A 75 -34.32 5.45 -36.64
CA SER A 75 -33.01 5.00 -36.15
C SER A 75 -32.80 3.52 -36.48
N MET A 76 -31.55 3.11 -36.58
CA MET A 76 -31.15 1.71 -36.71
C MET A 76 -29.96 1.47 -35.79
N GLU A 77 -29.97 0.34 -35.09
CA GLU A 77 -28.97 -0.02 -34.08
C GLU A 77 -28.33 -1.36 -34.45
N TRP A 78 -27.03 -1.45 -34.25
CA TRP A 78 -26.27 -2.68 -34.40
C TRP A 78 -25.12 -2.69 -33.39
N HIS A 79 -24.58 -3.87 -33.14
CA HIS A 79 -23.45 -4.06 -32.24
C HIS A 79 -22.33 -4.81 -32.95
N VAL A 80 -21.09 -4.45 -32.62
CA VAL A 80 -19.90 -5.23 -32.92
C VAL A 80 -19.27 -5.59 -31.59
N VAL A 81 -19.10 -6.88 -31.34
CA VAL A 81 -18.60 -7.41 -30.08
C VAL A 81 -17.25 -8.06 -30.34
N ALA A 82 -16.25 -7.76 -29.51
CA ALA A 82 -14.92 -8.34 -29.56
C ALA A 82 -14.58 -9.00 -28.23
N GLU A 83 -14.24 -10.29 -28.25
CA GLU A 83 -13.83 -11.05 -27.07
C GLU A 83 -12.37 -11.48 -27.22
N LEU A 84 -11.57 -11.23 -26.17
CA LEU A 84 -10.14 -11.49 -26.16
C LEU A 84 -9.84 -12.88 -25.60
N GLU A 85 -8.64 -13.39 -25.91
CA GLU A 85 -8.07 -14.62 -25.33
C GLU A 85 -8.95 -15.89 -25.41
N GLN A 86 -9.78 -16.00 -26.45
CA GLN A 86 -10.69 -17.13 -26.64
C GLN A 86 -9.92 -18.38 -27.08
N ASP A 87 -10.10 -19.49 -26.37
CA ASP A 87 -9.60 -20.78 -26.80
C ASP A 87 -10.55 -21.47 -27.81
N HIS A 88 -10.23 -22.71 -28.20
CA HIS A 88 -11.05 -23.45 -29.15
C HIS A 88 -12.45 -23.77 -28.62
N SER A 89 -12.57 -24.09 -27.33
CA SER A 89 -13.85 -24.38 -26.68
C SER A 89 -14.71 -23.14 -26.62
N ASP A 90 -14.12 -21.99 -26.28
CA ASP A 90 -14.79 -20.70 -26.24
C ASP A 90 -15.35 -20.31 -27.62
N VAL A 91 -14.56 -20.50 -28.68
CA VAL A 91 -14.99 -20.22 -30.06
C VAL A 91 -16.16 -21.09 -30.49
N ILE A 92 -16.14 -22.39 -30.18
CA ILE A 92 -17.23 -23.30 -30.50
C ILE A 92 -18.49 -22.95 -29.70
N ALA A 93 -18.36 -22.70 -28.40
CA ALA A 93 -19.48 -22.28 -27.55
C ALA A 93 -20.10 -20.97 -28.05
N LEU A 94 -19.27 -20.02 -28.51
CA LEU A 94 -19.74 -18.78 -29.13
C LEU A 94 -20.50 -19.04 -30.44
N ASP A 95 -19.98 -19.87 -31.35
CA ASP A 95 -20.65 -20.20 -32.62
C ASP A 95 -22.00 -20.88 -32.38
N GLU A 96 -22.05 -21.87 -31.47
CA GLU A 96 -23.28 -22.55 -31.08
C GLU A 96 -24.29 -21.59 -30.46
N ARG A 97 -23.84 -20.70 -29.57
CA ARG A 97 -24.68 -19.65 -28.98
C ARG A 97 -25.25 -18.74 -30.07
N LEU A 98 -24.43 -18.24 -30.98
CA LEU A 98 -24.88 -17.33 -32.05
C LEU A 98 -25.83 -17.99 -33.05
N ARG A 99 -25.72 -19.30 -33.28
CA ARG A 99 -26.65 -20.06 -34.15
C ARG A 99 -27.96 -20.40 -33.47
N SER A 100 -27.93 -20.73 -32.18
CA SER A 100 -29.11 -21.15 -31.42
C SER A 100 -29.92 -19.97 -30.87
N GLN A 101 -29.27 -18.83 -30.64
CA GLN A 101 -29.91 -17.67 -30.03
C GLN A 101 -30.67 -16.84 -31.05
N THR A 102 -32.00 -16.80 -30.90
CA THR A 102 -32.90 -16.08 -31.81
C THR A 102 -32.68 -14.56 -31.81
N ARG A 103 -32.19 -13.98 -30.69
CA ARG A 103 -31.98 -12.53 -30.52
C ARG A 103 -30.69 -12.22 -29.76
N PRO A 104 -29.51 -12.29 -30.40
CA PRO A 104 -28.23 -12.01 -29.75
C PRO A 104 -28.11 -10.58 -29.19
N SER A 105 -28.77 -9.60 -29.82
CA SER A 105 -28.77 -8.21 -29.33
C SER A 105 -29.44 -8.06 -27.97
N ASP A 106 -30.52 -8.80 -27.69
CA ASP A 106 -31.24 -8.71 -26.42
C ASP A 106 -30.38 -9.28 -25.28
N ALA A 107 -29.76 -10.44 -25.51
CA ALA A 107 -28.84 -11.04 -24.54
C ALA A 107 -27.60 -10.18 -24.25
N LEU A 108 -27.07 -9.48 -25.27
CA LEU A 108 -25.98 -8.52 -25.08
C LEU A 108 -26.41 -7.35 -24.17
N ARG A 109 -27.61 -6.79 -24.38
CA ARG A 109 -28.13 -5.71 -23.53
C ARG A 109 -28.36 -6.19 -22.10
N GLU A 110 -28.93 -7.37 -21.92
CA GLU A 110 -29.10 -7.99 -20.59
C GLU A 110 -27.77 -8.16 -19.85
N ASP A 111 -26.70 -8.59 -20.53
CA ASP A 111 -25.38 -8.72 -19.92
C ASP A 111 -24.74 -7.37 -19.57
N ILE A 112 -24.90 -6.35 -20.44
CA ILE A 112 -24.45 -4.97 -20.16
C ILE A 112 -25.17 -4.41 -18.93
N GLU A 113 -26.49 -4.55 -18.86
CA GLU A 113 -27.30 -4.08 -17.71
C GLU A 113 -26.91 -4.84 -16.42
N LEU A 114 -26.68 -6.14 -16.50
CA LEU A 114 -26.21 -6.94 -15.37
C LEU A 114 -24.83 -6.47 -14.89
N CYS A 115 -23.93 -6.13 -15.81
CA CYS A 115 -22.61 -5.57 -15.48
C CYS A 115 -22.74 -4.21 -14.79
N GLU A 116 -23.60 -3.32 -15.29
CA GLU A 116 -23.88 -2.03 -14.67
C GLU A 116 -24.43 -2.20 -13.26
N GLN A 117 -25.41 -3.08 -13.07
CA GLN A 117 -25.98 -3.38 -11.75
C GLN A 117 -24.92 -3.89 -10.76
N ARG A 118 -24.05 -4.81 -11.19
CA ARG A 118 -22.93 -5.31 -10.38
C ARG A 118 -21.96 -4.20 -9.99
N LEU A 119 -21.61 -3.32 -10.92
CA LEU A 119 -20.75 -2.17 -10.63
C LEU A 119 -21.42 -1.22 -9.63
N LEU A 120 -22.71 -0.92 -9.81
CA LEU A 120 -23.47 -0.09 -8.87
C LEU A 120 -23.55 -0.71 -7.48
N GLN A 121 -23.69 -2.04 -7.35
CA GLN A 121 -23.65 -2.73 -6.06
C GLN A 121 -22.30 -2.54 -5.34
N ILE A 122 -21.19 -2.68 -6.07
CA ILE A 122 -19.84 -2.43 -5.54
C ILE A 122 -19.72 -0.99 -5.05
N ILE A 123 -20.13 -0.02 -5.87
CA ILE A 123 -20.06 1.41 -5.52
C ILE A 123 -20.97 1.74 -4.33
N ALA A 124 -22.19 1.22 -4.31
CA ALA A 124 -23.17 1.42 -3.25
C ALA A 124 -22.66 0.88 -1.91
N SER A 125 -21.96 -0.26 -1.92
CA SER A 125 -21.39 -0.85 -0.70
C SER A 125 -20.36 0.06 0.00
N ALA A 126 -19.74 0.99 -0.75
CA ALA A 126 -18.81 1.99 -0.24
C ALA A 126 -19.41 3.41 -0.26
N ASP A 127 -20.72 3.52 -0.05
CA ASP A 127 -21.48 4.78 0.05
C ASP A 127 -21.32 5.73 -1.16
N GLY A 128 -21.05 5.19 -2.35
CA GLY A 128 -20.79 5.99 -3.55
C GLY A 128 -22.02 6.54 -4.26
N LEU A 129 -23.23 6.13 -3.87
CA LEU A 129 -24.48 6.57 -4.49
C LEU A 129 -25.11 7.71 -3.68
N GLN A 130 -25.24 8.89 -4.31
CA GLN A 130 -25.89 10.05 -3.72
C GLN A 130 -26.91 10.64 -4.69
N CYS A 131 -28.02 11.13 -4.17
CA CYS A 131 -29.00 11.92 -4.93
C CYS A 131 -29.10 13.30 -4.31
N THR A 132 -28.73 14.34 -5.07
CA THR A 132 -28.77 15.73 -4.60
C THR A 132 -29.30 16.62 -5.71
N GLN A 133 -29.70 17.86 -5.38
CA GLN A 133 -30.07 18.85 -6.39
C GLN A 133 -28.91 19.22 -7.35
N ASN A 134 -27.66 18.89 -7.00
CA ASN A 134 -26.49 19.11 -7.85
C ASN A 134 -25.97 17.78 -8.43
N PRO A 135 -26.42 17.37 -9.64
CA PRO A 135 -26.03 16.09 -10.23
C PRO A 135 -24.52 16.01 -10.51
N ARG A 136 -23.82 17.14 -10.72
CA ARG A 136 -22.36 17.13 -10.91
C ARG A 136 -21.63 16.70 -9.65
N ARG A 137 -22.12 17.08 -8.47
CA ARG A 137 -21.55 16.65 -7.18
C ARG A 137 -21.81 15.16 -6.95
N ALA A 138 -23.03 14.70 -7.20
CA ALA A 138 -23.38 13.27 -7.10
C ALA A 138 -22.49 12.41 -8.02
N ASN A 139 -22.34 12.80 -9.29
CA ASN A 139 -21.48 12.10 -10.25
C ASN A 139 -19.99 12.15 -9.86
N ARG A 140 -19.54 13.26 -9.27
CA ARG A 140 -18.16 13.36 -8.77
C ARG A 140 -17.95 12.45 -7.56
N HIS A 141 -18.90 12.38 -6.63
CA HIS A 141 -18.85 11.46 -5.49
C HIS A 141 -18.80 10.01 -5.96
N LEU A 142 -19.69 9.63 -6.89
CA LEU A 142 -19.70 8.29 -7.51
C LEU A 142 -18.34 7.94 -8.12
N SER A 143 -17.79 8.81 -8.98
CA SER A 143 -16.48 8.55 -9.60
C SER A 143 -15.32 8.54 -8.60
N ASN A 144 -15.33 9.40 -7.58
CA ASN A 144 -14.35 9.35 -6.50
C ASN A 144 -14.38 7.99 -5.78
N THR A 145 -15.56 7.49 -5.43
CA THR A 145 -15.72 6.18 -4.78
C THR A 145 -15.25 5.05 -5.69
N VAL A 146 -15.63 5.06 -6.98
CA VAL A 146 -15.17 4.08 -7.98
C VAL A 146 -13.65 3.98 -7.98
N PHE A 147 -12.95 5.10 -8.15
CA PHE A 147 -11.49 5.07 -8.24
C PHE A 147 -10.83 4.72 -6.90
N ASN A 148 -11.46 5.04 -5.77
CA ASN A 148 -10.99 4.63 -4.45
C ASN A 148 -11.03 3.10 -4.29
N VAL A 149 -12.18 2.47 -4.56
CA VAL A 149 -12.35 1.01 -4.40
C VAL A 149 -11.62 0.22 -5.50
N MET A 150 -11.45 0.77 -6.70
CA MET A 150 -10.62 0.16 -7.74
C MET A 150 -9.14 0.10 -7.37
N ARG A 151 -8.64 1.05 -6.56
CA ARG A 151 -7.23 1.10 -6.16
C ARG A 151 -7.01 0.38 -4.83
N GLY A 152 -7.87 0.59 -3.83
CA GLY A 152 -7.75 0.01 -2.49
C GLY A 152 -8.49 -1.31 -2.26
N GLY A 153 -9.44 -1.67 -3.13
CA GLY A 153 -10.33 -2.81 -2.95
C GLY A 153 -11.54 -2.51 -2.06
N VAL A 154 -12.47 -3.46 -1.98
CA VAL A 154 -13.71 -3.37 -1.18
C VAL A 154 -14.20 -4.77 -0.78
N PRO A 155 -14.77 -4.95 0.43
CA PRO A 155 -15.38 -6.22 0.82
C PRO A 155 -16.76 -6.40 0.16
N LEU A 156 -16.89 -7.37 -0.75
CA LEU A 156 -18.13 -7.52 -1.54
C LEU A 156 -19.34 -8.03 -0.74
N ASN A 157 -19.11 -8.70 0.39
CA ASN A 157 -20.16 -9.31 1.22
C ASN A 157 -20.26 -8.66 2.61
N GLY A 158 -19.93 -7.37 2.71
CA GLY A 158 -19.87 -6.67 3.99
C GLY A 158 -18.91 -7.35 4.95
N TYR A 159 -19.39 -7.74 6.13
CA TYR A 159 -18.57 -8.42 7.15
C TYR A 159 -18.66 -9.95 7.11
N LYS A 160 -19.40 -10.52 6.16
CA LYS A 160 -19.50 -11.98 6.01
C LYS A 160 -18.29 -12.50 5.23
N VAL A 161 -17.55 -13.40 5.84
CA VAL A 161 -16.29 -13.95 5.29
C VAL A 161 -16.41 -15.44 4.97
N SER A 162 -15.70 -15.87 3.92
CA SER A 162 -15.53 -17.29 3.59
C SER A 162 -14.39 -17.88 4.43
N THR A 163 -14.68 -18.92 5.22
CA THR A 163 -13.65 -19.57 6.06
C THR A 163 -12.71 -20.43 5.22
N ALA A 164 -13.16 -20.92 4.06
CA ALA A 164 -12.29 -21.56 3.08
C ALA A 164 -11.25 -20.58 2.51
N ASP A 165 -11.64 -19.33 2.26
CA ASP A 165 -10.68 -18.30 1.81
C ASP A 165 -9.71 -17.92 2.93
N PHE A 166 -10.20 -17.83 4.17
CA PHE A 166 -9.35 -17.60 5.34
C PHE A 166 -8.33 -18.73 5.54
N ARG A 167 -8.72 -20.00 5.39
CA ARG A 167 -7.78 -21.13 5.42
C ARG A 167 -6.71 -21.03 4.34
N ASN A 168 -7.11 -20.68 3.11
CA ASN A 168 -6.15 -20.45 2.03
C ASN A 168 -5.21 -19.28 2.34
N TYR A 169 -5.72 -18.21 2.95
CA TYR A 169 -4.92 -17.10 3.45
C TYR A 169 -3.89 -17.58 4.48
N VAL A 170 -4.30 -18.31 5.52
CA VAL A 170 -3.37 -18.87 6.52
C VAL A 170 -2.32 -19.78 5.87
N SER A 171 -2.70 -20.61 4.90
CA SER A 171 -1.77 -21.48 4.17
C SER A 171 -0.67 -20.73 3.41
N GLY A 172 -0.98 -19.52 2.93
CA GLY A 172 0.00 -18.66 2.27
C GLY A 172 0.96 -17.97 3.24
N PHE A 173 0.52 -17.71 4.47
CA PHE A 173 1.32 -17.06 5.50
C PHE A 173 2.17 -18.04 6.31
N ASN A 174 1.56 -19.10 6.82
CA ASN A 174 2.19 -19.97 7.81
C ASN A 174 1.67 -21.42 7.68
N ARG A 175 2.38 -22.23 6.89
CA ARG A 175 2.04 -23.63 6.65
C ARG A 175 2.14 -24.48 7.92
N PRO A 176 3.19 -24.34 8.78
CA PRO A 176 3.23 -25.06 10.06
C PRO A 176 2.05 -24.74 10.98
N LEU A 177 1.62 -23.47 11.04
CA LEU A 177 0.46 -23.05 11.83
C LEU A 177 -0.84 -23.67 11.29
N LEU A 178 -1.01 -23.71 9.97
CA LEU A 178 -2.16 -24.37 9.33
C LEU A 178 -2.27 -25.83 9.76
N GLU A 179 -1.17 -26.58 9.74
CA GLU A 179 -1.15 -27.98 10.17
C GLU A 179 -1.43 -28.13 11.67
N THR A 180 -0.86 -27.23 12.49
CA THR A 180 -1.06 -27.23 13.96
C THR A 180 -2.52 -27.02 14.34
N HIS A 181 -3.23 -26.14 13.63
CA HIS A 181 -4.63 -25.79 13.91
C HIS A 181 -5.62 -26.35 12.89
N LYS A 182 -5.24 -27.40 12.15
CA LYS A 182 -6.03 -27.97 11.06
C LYS A 182 -7.46 -28.33 11.48
N ASP A 183 -7.59 -29.09 12.57
CA ASP A 183 -8.89 -29.54 13.08
C ASP A 183 -9.81 -28.36 13.44
N LEU A 184 -9.26 -27.33 14.10
CA LEU A 184 -10.00 -26.12 14.46
C LEU A 184 -10.48 -25.38 13.20
N LEU A 185 -9.61 -25.21 12.21
CA LEU A 185 -9.90 -24.48 10.97
C LEU A 185 -10.87 -25.22 10.05
N GLU A 186 -10.84 -26.56 10.04
CA GLU A 186 -11.76 -27.41 9.27
C GLU A 186 -13.17 -27.46 9.90
N GLN A 187 -13.29 -27.27 11.22
CA GLN A 187 -14.57 -27.21 11.92
C GLN A 187 -15.30 -25.87 11.80
N LEU A 188 -14.64 -24.83 11.28
CA LEU A 188 -15.30 -23.54 11.03
C LEU A 188 -16.42 -23.70 9.98
N PRO A 189 -17.60 -23.08 10.19
CA PRO A 189 -18.68 -23.10 9.20
C PRO A 189 -18.24 -22.40 7.91
N ASP A 190 -18.90 -22.68 6.77
CA ASP A 190 -18.51 -22.14 5.46
C ASP A 190 -18.35 -20.62 5.43
N HIS A 191 -19.21 -19.91 6.18
CA HIS A 191 -19.18 -18.47 6.30
C HIS A 191 -19.45 -18.02 7.75
N MET A 192 -18.79 -16.95 8.17
CA MET A 192 -18.98 -16.32 9.48
C MET A 192 -18.95 -14.79 9.36
N ASP A 193 -19.39 -14.08 10.40
CA ASP A 193 -19.03 -12.68 10.55
C ASP A 193 -17.52 -12.54 10.90
N ALA A 194 -16.87 -11.52 10.35
CA ALA A 194 -15.43 -11.30 10.52
C ALA A 194 -15.00 -11.17 12.00
N THR A 195 -15.82 -10.55 12.86
CA THR A 195 -15.48 -10.43 14.29
C THR A 195 -15.68 -11.74 15.03
N GLU A 196 -16.70 -12.51 14.67
CA GLU A 196 -16.91 -13.86 15.25
C GLU A 196 -15.75 -14.79 14.89
N LEU A 197 -15.23 -14.70 13.66
CA LEU A 197 -14.04 -15.43 13.24
C LEU A 197 -12.83 -15.08 14.14
N THR A 198 -12.51 -13.79 14.28
CA THR A 198 -11.41 -13.33 15.14
C THR A 198 -11.58 -13.79 16.58
N GLN A 199 -12.78 -13.65 17.16
CA GLN A 199 -13.07 -14.05 18.54
C GLN A 199 -12.90 -15.57 18.74
N SER A 200 -13.40 -16.37 17.81
CA SER A 200 -13.30 -17.83 17.87
C SER A 200 -11.85 -18.31 17.80
N LEU A 201 -11.05 -17.68 16.94
CA LEU A 201 -9.64 -18.07 16.74
C LEU A 201 -8.73 -17.55 17.85
N SER A 202 -9.04 -16.40 18.45
CA SER A 202 -8.29 -15.87 19.60
C SER A 202 -8.41 -16.77 20.83
N ALA A 203 -9.50 -17.55 20.95
CA ALA A 203 -9.70 -18.49 22.05
C ALA A 203 -8.69 -19.66 22.03
N ALA A 204 -8.05 -19.94 20.89
CA ALA A 204 -7.00 -20.95 20.77
C ALA A 204 -5.68 -20.54 21.46
N SER A 205 -5.57 -19.28 21.92
CA SER A 205 -4.39 -18.74 22.63
C SER A 205 -3.06 -18.87 21.86
N ASP A 206 -3.14 -18.85 20.53
CA ASP A 206 -1.99 -18.82 19.62
C ASP A 206 -1.84 -17.42 19.03
N ALA A 207 -0.67 -16.81 19.21
CA ALA A 207 -0.41 -15.42 18.81
C ALA A 207 -0.42 -15.24 17.29
N ASP A 208 0.10 -16.21 16.53
CA ASP A 208 0.14 -16.15 15.07
C ASP A 208 -1.24 -16.34 14.46
N LEU A 209 -2.03 -17.27 15.00
CA LEU A 209 -3.41 -17.47 14.56
C LEU A 209 -4.27 -16.24 14.88
N THR A 210 -4.11 -15.67 16.08
CA THR A 210 -4.78 -14.43 16.49
C THR A 210 -4.41 -13.28 15.55
N ARG A 211 -3.12 -13.07 15.31
CA ARG A 211 -2.60 -12.06 14.37
C ARG A 211 -3.22 -12.20 12.98
N LEU A 212 -3.15 -13.38 12.37
CA LEU A 212 -3.67 -13.61 11.02
C LEU A 212 -5.19 -13.41 10.96
N SER A 213 -5.92 -13.75 12.03
CA SER A 213 -7.37 -13.48 12.10
C SER A 213 -7.71 -11.99 12.22
N LEU A 214 -6.87 -11.19 12.89
CA LEU A 214 -7.03 -9.74 12.99
C LEU A 214 -6.66 -9.04 11.68
N GLU A 215 -5.63 -9.52 10.99
CA GLU A 215 -5.09 -8.95 9.76
C GLU A 215 -5.92 -9.24 8.50
N TYR A 216 -6.79 -10.25 8.55
CA TYR A 216 -7.50 -10.73 7.37
C TYR A 216 -8.51 -9.71 6.83
N LEU A 217 -8.26 -9.25 5.60
CA LEU A 217 -9.10 -8.31 4.87
C LEU A 217 -9.62 -8.95 3.56
N PRO A 218 -10.91 -9.34 3.47
CA PRO A 218 -11.50 -10.04 2.32
C PRO A 218 -11.85 -9.06 1.18
N LEU A 219 -10.88 -8.29 0.71
CA LEU A 219 -11.08 -7.26 -0.31
C LEU A 219 -11.00 -7.87 -1.72
N ALA A 220 -11.86 -7.37 -2.61
CA ALA A 220 -11.81 -7.64 -4.04
C ALA A 220 -11.75 -6.31 -4.81
N PHE A 221 -11.72 -6.40 -6.15
CA PHE A 221 -11.84 -5.26 -7.07
C PHE A 221 -10.64 -4.27 -7.09
N SER A 222 -9.63 -4.50 -6.24
CA SER A 222 -8.37 -3.76 -6.29
C SER A 222 -7.56 -4.11 -7.54
N ARG A 223 -6.89 -3.10 -8.12
CA ARG A 223 -5.85 -3.24 -9.14
C ARG A 223 -4.78 -2.17 -8.96
N ARG A 224 -3.60 -2.41 -9.55
CA ARG A 224 -2.60 -1.35 -9.72
C ARG A 224 -3.10 -0.30 -10.72
N HIS A 225 -2.76 0.97 -10.46
CA HIS A 225 -3.20 2.12 -11.26
C HIS A 225 -2.22 2.42 -12.42
N GLY A 226 -1.88 1.37 -13.17
CA GLY A 226 -1.18 1.49 -14.45
C GLY A 226 -2.14 1.77 -15.59
N ASP A 227 -1.71 2.61 -16.53
CA ASP A 227 -2.46 2.97 -17.74
C ASP A 227 -1.50 3.65 -18.75
N PRO A 228 -1.89 3.94 -20.00
CA PRO A 228 -1.00 4.57 -20.99
C PRO A 228 -0.42 5.94 -20.57
N THR A 229 -1.03 6.65 -19.63
CA THR A 229 -0.50 7.90 -19.06
C THR A 229 0.44 7.66 -17.87
N ARG A 230 0.51 6.41 -17.38
CA ARG A 230 1.41 5.93 -16.31
C ARG A 230 2.09 4.62 -16.73
N PRO A 231 2.84 4.60 -17.85
CA PRO A 231 3.38 3.36 -18.41
C PRO A 231 4.43 2.66 -17.53
N TRP A 232 5.03 3.38 -16.58
CA TRP A 232 5.94 2.83 -15.56
C TRP A 232 5.24 1.95 -14.51
N ASN A 233 3.90 2.03 -14.42
CA ASN A 233 3.11 1.16 -13.57
C ASN A 233 2.53 0.00 -14.39
N ARG A 234 3.04 -1.21 -14.20
CA ARG A 234 2.37 -2.42 -14.72
C ARG A 234 1.07 -2.66 -13.96
N PHE A 235 0.02 -3.09 -14.66
CA PHE A 235 -1.27 -3.40 -14.06
C PHE A 235 -1.83 -4.72 -14.62
N ALA A 236 -2.64 -5.37 -13.78
CA ALA A 236 -3.47 -6.52 -14.11
C ALA A 236 -4.80 -6.37 -13.36
N ILE A 237 -5.87 -6.90 -13.93
CA ILE A 237 -7.24 -6.77 -13.40
C ILE A 237 -7.78 -8.17 -13.16
N GLU A 238 -7.39 -8.75 -12.03
CA GLU A 238 -7.67 -10.14 -11.69
C GLU A 238 -8.91 -10.22 -10.80
N LEU A 239 -10.11 -10.05 -11.38
CA LEU A 239 -11.37 -10.07 -10.61
C LEU A 239 -11.90 -11.49 -10.36
N ARG A 240 -11.48 -12.45 -11.18
CA ARG A 240 -11.86 -13.85 -11.09
C ARG A 240 -10.60 -14.70 -10.99
N SER A 241 -10.70 -15.76 -10.21
CA SER A 241 -9.72 -16.84 -10.19
C SER A 241 -9.98 -17.82 -11.35
N ASP A 242 -9.04 -18.74 -11.60
CA ASP A 242 -9.10 -19.71 -12.70
C ASP A 242 -10.36 -20.59 -12.68
N ASN A 243 -10.96 -20.79 -11.49
CA ASN A 243 -12.21 -21.53 -11.33
C ASN A 243 -13.48 -20.66 -11.48
N GLY A 244 -13.34 -19.41 -11.93
CA GLY A 244 -14.42 -18.46 -12.19
C GLY A 244 -14.98 -17.74 -10.95
N ARG A 245 -14.53 -18.08 -9.73
CA ARG A 245 -14.95 -17.41 -8.48
C ARG A 245 -14.30 -16.04 -8.34
N THR A 246 -14.94 -15.13 -7.61
CA THR A 246 -14.37 -13.83 -7.24
C THR A 246 -12.99 -14.02 -6.62
N ASN A 247 -12.00 -13.31 -7.16
CA ASN A 247 -10.68 -13.26 -6.60
C ASN A 247 -10.65 -12.24 -5.45
N LEU A 248 -10.42 -12.72 -4.23
CA LEU A 248 -10.14 -11.86 -3.07
C LEU A 248 -8.63 -11.57 -3.09
N ASN A 249 -8.28 -10.41 -3.64
CA ASN A 249 -6.89 -9.99 -3.74
C ASN A 249 -6.79 -8.46 -3.69
N TYR A 250 -5.69 -7.97 -3.13
CA TYR A 250 -5.32 -6.57 -3.14
C TYR A 250 -3.80 -6.44 -3.16
N GLN A 251 -3.33 -5.39 -3.84
CA GLN A 251 -1.93 -4.99 -3.81
C GLN A 251 -1.84 -3.48 -4.07
N GLY A 252 -0.89 -2.84 -3.41
CA GLY A 252 -0.68 -1.41 -3.61
C GLY A 252 0.60 -0.93 -2.95
N ASN A 253 1.14 0.16 -3.50
CA ASN A 253 2.19 0.90 -2.82
C ASN A 253 1.64 1.39 -1.47
N TRP A 254 2.50 1.42 -0.46
CA TRP A 254 2.15 1.65 0.94
C TRP A 254 1.21 2.84 1.14
N ARG A 255 1.64 4.03 0.72
CA ARG A 255 0.85 5.27 0.83
C ARG A 255 -0.50 5.15 0.12
N ASP A 256 -0.50 4.63 -1.12
CA ASP A 256 -1.71 4.58 -1.93
C ASP A 256 -2.82 3.75 -1.27
N ILE A 257 -2.47 2.54 -0.82
CA ILE A 257 -3.45 1.60 -0.29
C ILE A 257 -4.00 2.07 1.06
N PHE A 258 -3.14 2.56 1.97
CA PHE A 258 -3.59 3.04 3.28
C PHE A 258 -4.40 4.34 3.19
N GLN A 259 -4.12 5.21 2.23
CA GLN A 259 -4.99 6.36 1.93
C GLN A 259 -6.37 5.94 1.41
N ASN A 260 -6.44 4.91 0.54
CA ASN A 260 -7.74 4.42 0.08
C ASN A 260 -8.52 3.72 1.20
N TRP A 261 -7.80 3.03 2.09
CA TRP A 261 -8.38 2.36 3.25
C TRP A 261 -8.89 3.33 4.31
N GLU A 262 -8.30 4.52 4.46
CA GLU A 262 -8.88 5.58 5.30
C GLU A 262 -10.32 5.91 4.88
N ALA A 263 -10.54 6.13 3.57
CA ALA A 263 -11.88 6.40 3.05
C ALA A 263 -12.80 5.18 3.20
N LEU A 264 -12.29 3.98 2.87
CA LEU A 264 -13.05 2.73 2.96
C LEU A 264 -13.49 2.41 4.41
N ALA A 265 -12.65 2.73 5.40
CA ALA A 265 -12.96 2.54 6.82
C ALA A 265 -14.15 3.39 7.30
N THR A 266 -14.55 4.41 6.55
CA THR A 266 -15.78 5.16 6.85
C THR A 266 -17.03 4.32 6.53
N SER A 267 -17.02 3.56 5.43
CA SER A 267 -18.11 2.66 5.05
C SER A 267 -18.04 1.30 5.75
N PHE A 268 -16.83 0.82 6.07
CA PHE A 268 -16.60 -0.46 6.73
C PHE A 268 -15.76 -0.33 8.02
N PRO A 269 -16.25 0.38 9.04
CA PRO A 269 -15.44 0.76 10.20
C PRO A 269 -14.94 -0.43 11.03
N ARG A 270 -15.60 -1.60 11.02
CA ARG A 270 -15.10 -2.77 11.76
C ARG A 270 -13.81 -3.35 11.17
N PHE A 271 -13.53 -3.10 9.88
CA PHE A 271 -12.25 -3.49 9.26
C PHE A 271 -11.11 -2.50 9.54
N SER A 272 -11.37 -1.32 10.12
CA SER A 272 -10.31 -0.37 10.48
C SER A 272 -9.26 -0.98 11.41
N LEU A 273 -9.68 -1.88 12.32
CA LEU A 273 -8.75 -2.59 13.20
C LEU A 273 -7.82 -3.52 12.41
N GLY A 274 -8.36 -4.26 11.44
CA GLY A 274 -7.54 -5.11 10.58
C GLY A 274 -6.59 -4.31 9.69
N MET A 275 -7.01 -3.13 9.22
CA MET A 275 -6.13 -2.19 8.50
C MET A 275 -4.97 -1.70 9.38
N ILE A 276 -5.23 -1.39 10.66
CA ILE A 276 -4.19 -1.02 11.64
C ILE A 276 -3.24 -2.20 11.89
N CYS A 277 -3.76 -3.42 12.05
CA CYS A 277 -2.93 -4.61 12.27
C CYS A 277 -2.05 -4.89 11.03
N ARG A 278 -2.62 -4.83 9.82
CA ARG A 278 -1.86 -4.94 8.56
C ARG A 278 -0.78 -3.87 8.42
N PHE A 279 -1.09 -2.63 8.81
CA PHE A 279 -0.11 -1.54 8.81
C PHE A 279 1.04 -1.86 9.77
N THR A 280 0.72 -2.08 11.04
CA THR A 280 1.71 -2.20 12.11
C THR A 280 2.54 -3.48 11.99
N ASN A 281 1.96 -4.62 11.64
CA ASN A 281 2.71 -5.87 11.49
C ASN A 281 3.64 -5.89 10.27
N ALA A 282 3.41 -5.01 9.29
CA ALA A 282 4.32 -4.80 8.18
C ALA A 282 5.39 -3.71 8.46
N THR A 283 5.43 -3.10 9.66
CA THR A 283 6.53 -2.17 10.01
C THR A 283 7.72 -2.90 10.62
N THR A 284 8.92 -2.41 10.31
CA THR A 284 10.19 -2.94 10.79
C THR A 284 10.48 -2.52 12.23
N ILE A 285 11.45 -3.15 12.88
CA ILE A 285 11.86 -2.82 14.26
C ILE A 285 12.65 -1.51 14.36
N ASP A 286 13.22 -1.04 13.25
CA ASP A 286 13.84 0.28 13.13
C ASP A 286 12.86 1.39 12.74
N GLY A 287 11.55 1.09 12.66
CA GLY A 287 10.48 2.08 12.59
C GLY A 287 10.11 2.56 11.18
N TYR A 288 10.34 1.71 10.17
CA TYR A 288 9.97 1.94 8.77
C TYR A 288 9.09 0.80 8.24
N ASN A 289 8.98 0.67 6.92
CA ASN A 289 8.07 -0.27 6.27
C ASN A 289 8.49 -0.56 4.82
N PRO A 290 8.03 -1.68 4.24
CA PRO A 290 8.23 -1.99 2.83
C PRO A 290 7.49 -1.00 1.93
N TYR A 291 7.88 -0.89 0.66
CA TYR A 291 7.23 0.01 -0.28
C TYR A 291 5.85 -0.48 -0.73
N ARG A 292 5.58 -1.80 -0.67
CA ARG A 292 4.35 -2.41 -1.19
C ARG A 292 3.74 -3.42 -0.22
N LEU A 293 2.42 -3.32 -0.07
CA LEU A 293 1.59 -4.30 0.64
C LEU A 293 0.82 -5.15 -0.37
N THR A 294 0.70 -6.45 -0.09
CA THR A 294 -0.12 -7.38 -0.85
C THR A 294 -1.03 -8.16 0.09
N ARG A 295 -2.04 -8.88 -0.43
CA ARG A 295 -2.80 -9.84 0.37
C ARG A 295 -1.90 -10.89 1.02
N GLY A 296 -0.87 -11.34 0.28
CA GLY A 296 0.11 -12.33 0.73
C GLY A 296 1.24 -11.80 1.61
N GLY A 297 1.17 -10.56 2.11
CA GLY A 297 2.20 -9.97 2.97
C GLY A 297 2.67 -8.63 2.43
N PHE A 298 3.97 -8.54 2.13
CA PHE A 298 4.60 -7.32 1.63
C PHE A 298 5.83 -7.64 0.77
N GLU A 299 6.28 -6.63 0.03
CA GLU A 299 7.44 -6.69 -0.86
C GLU A 299 8.34 -5.47 -0.63
N TRP A 300 9.66 -5.69 -0.60
CA TRP A 300 10.68 -4.64 -0.60
C TRP A 300 11.30 -4.48 -1.99
N GLU A 301 12.04 -3.40 -2.20
CA GLU A 301 12.80 -3.17 -3.42
C GLU A 301 14.17 -3.85 -3.31
N GLU A 302 14.70 -4.35 -4.41
CA GLU A 302 16.04 -4.93 -4.45
C GLU A 302 16.90 -4.14 -5.42
N PRO A 303 18.20 -3.95 -5.13
CA PRO A 303 19.10 -3.32 -6.08
C PRO A 303 19.18 -4.17 -7.35
N THR A 304 19.23 -3.53 -8.52
CA THR A 304 19.42 -4.22 -9.80
C THR A 304 20.90 -4.18 -10.15
N PRO A 305 21.60 -5.33 -10.27
CA PRO A 305 23.05 -5.34 -10.52
C PRO A 305 23.49 -4.58 -11.77
N GLU A 306 22.61 -4.49 -12.77
CA GLU A 306 22.87 -3.81 -14.04
C GLU A 306 22.52 -2.32 -14.03
N ASP A 307 21.88 -1.81 -12.97
CA ASP A 307 21.51 -0.40 -12.83
C ASP A 307 22.12 0.20 -11.55
N PRO A 308 23.27 0.89 -11.64
CA PRO A 308 23.92 1.50 -10.48
C PRO A 308 23.11 2.66 -9.86
N TRP A 309 22.04 3.10 -10.51
CA TRP A 309 21.13 4.13 -9.99
C TRP A 309 19.88 3.54 -9.33
N ALA A 310 19.65 2.22 -9.45
CA ALA A 310 18.61 1.52 -8.72
C ALA A 310 18.96 1.48 -7.23
N ASN A 311 18.40 2.44 -6.49
CA ASN A 311 18.60 2.52 -5.05
C ASN A 311 17.47 1.79 -4.30
N ILE A 312 17.62 1.57 -3.00
CA ILE A 312 16.60 1.14 -2.04
C ILE A 312 16.41 2.23 -0.96
N GLY A 313 15.43 2.09 -0.09
CA GLY A 313 15.29 2.96 1.09
C GLY A 313 13.89 3.01 1.67
N TYR A 314 13.67 3.99 2.55
CA TYR A 314 12.40 4.16 3.26
C TYR A 314 11.88 5.59 3.10
N TRP A 315 10.62 5.75 2.68
CA TRP A 315 10.00 7.07 2.57
C TRP A 315 9.64 7.60 3.97
N GLY A 316 10.00 8.87 4.22
CA GLY A 316 9.90 9.50 5.54
C GLY A 316 8.46 9.74 6.01
N ASP A 317 7.49 9.87 5.11
CA ASP A 317 6.09 10.17 5.43
C ASP A 317 5.23 8.92 5.68
N HIS A 318 5.71 7.73 5.29
CA HIS A 318 4.91 6.50 5.23
C HIS A 318 4.30 6.03 6.57
N GLN A 319 4.83 6.45 7.70
CA GLN A 319 4.50 5.82 8.99
C GLN A 319 3.47 6.60 9.79
N ILE A 320 3.70 7.89 10.01
CA ILE A 320 2.99 8.64 11.06
C ILE A 320 1.56 9.01 10.63
N ILE A 321 1.41 9.80 9.57
CA ILE A 321 0.11 10.38 9.23
C ILE A 321 -0.89 9.32 8.79
N TYR A 322 -0.47 8.34 7.99
CA TYR A 322 -1.37 7.33 7.45
C TYR A 322 -1.90 6.38 8.54
N LEU A 323 -1.05 5.96 9.48
CA LEU A 323 -1.49 5.18 10.64
C LEU A 323 -2.37 6.01 11.57
N LEU A 324 -2.00 7.27 11.82
CA LEU A 324 -2.79 8.18 12.67
C LEU A 324 -4.24 8.29 12.18
N LYS A 325 -4.46 8.40 10.86
CA LYS A 325 -5.83 8.51 10.33
C LYS A 325 -6.65 7.24 10.58
N LEU A 326 -6.04 6.06 10.47
CA LEU A 326 -6.70 4.79 10.78
C LEU A 326 -6.99 4.67 12.28
N LEU A 327 -6.03 5.04 13.14
CA LEU A 327 -6.21 5.05 14.59
C LEU A 327 -7.33 6.02 15.02
N GLU A 328 -7.36 7.23 14.47
CA GLU A 328 -8.44 8.20 14.73
C GLU A 328 -9.81 7.71 14.25
N CYS A 329 -9.86 7.02 13.10
CA CYS A 329 -11.09 6.40 12.61
C CYS A 329 -11.55 5.29 13.57
N ASN A 330 -10.64 4.40 13.95
CA ASN A 330 -10.94 3.28 14.83
C ASN A 330 -11.34 3.73 16.24
N GLN A 331 -10.66 4.72 16.83
CA GLN A 331 -10.99 5.24 18.16
C GLN A 331 -12.42 5.81 18.25
N ARG A 332 -12.98 6.31 17.14
CA ARG A 332 -14.37 6.80 17.10
C ARG A 332 -15.42 5.68 17.09
N VAL A 333 -15.06 4.47 16.69
CA VAL A 333 -16.02 3.37 16.44
C VAL A 333 -15.78 2.15 17.34
N ASN A 334 -14.52 1.81 17.62
CA ASN A 334 -14.13 0.63 18.40
C ASN A 334 -12.84 0.88 19.21
N SER A 335 -12.88 1.85 20.13
CA SER A 335 -11.75 2.15 21.02
C SER A 335 -11.37 0.97 21.91
N GLN A 336 -12.34 0.16 22.36
CA GLN A 336 -12.08 -1.02 23.20
C GLN A 336 -11.22 -2.07 22.49
N GLY A 337 -11.47 -2.31 21.19
CA GLY A 337 -10.69 -3.27 20.41
C GLY A 337 -9.21 -2.91 20.30
N THR A 338 -8.89 -1.64 20.06
CA THR A 338 -7.49 -1.19 20.02
C THR A 338 -6.86 -1.11 21.41
N ASN A 339 -7.60 -0.72 22.44
CA ASN A 339 -7.11 -0.69 23.82
C ASN A 339 -6.68 -2.08 24.31
N ALA A 340 -7.46 -3.11 23.99
CA ALA A 340 -7.16 -4.50 24.36
C ALA A 340 -5.83 -5.00 23.75
N LEU A 341 -5.41 -4.42 22.63
CA LEU A 341 -4.22 -4.82 21.89
C LEU A 341 -2.95 -4.10 22.32
N LEU A 342 -3.06 -3.03 23.12
CA LEU A 342 -1.90 -2.26 23.60
C LEU A 342 -0.90 -3.09 24.40
N ASN A 343 -1.36 -4.15 25.08
CA ASN A 343 -0.51 -5.10 25.81
C ASN A 343 -0.61 -6.55 25.31
N ALA A 344 -1.33 -6.80 24.22
CA ALA A 344 -1.45 -8.14 23.67
C ALA A 344 -0.23 -8.46 22.79
N ARG A 345 0.49 -9.55 23.09
CA ARG A 345 1.64 -10.03 22.31
C ARG A 345 1.21 -10.76 21.03
N VAL A 346 0.60 -10.02 20.12
CA VAL A 346 0.10 -10.53 18.83
C VAL A 346 0.60 -9.73 17.63
N PHE A 347 1.47 -8.75 17.88
CA PHE A 347 2.11 -7.95 16.83
C PHE A 347 3.50 -8.47 16.53
N VAL A 348 3.99 -8.18 15.33
CA VAL A 348 5.29 -8.65 14.83
C VAL A 348 6.00 -7.53 14.10
N HIS A 349 7.30 -7.70 13.84
CA HIS A 349 8.07 -6.80 12.97
C HIS A 349 8.36 -7.45 11.63
N ALA A 350 8.23 -6.68 10.56
CA ALA A 350 8.73 -7.06 9.25
C ALA A 350 10.27 -7.15 9.31
N ASP A 351 10.81 -8.21 8.74
CA ASP A 351 12.25 -8.44 8.56
C ASP A 351 12.61 -8.10 7.12
N ILE A 352 13.15 -6.90 6.92
CA ILE A 352 13.56 -6.37 5.62
C ILE A 352 15.08 -6.33 5.60
N PRO A 353 15.74 -6.83 4.53
CA PRO A 353 17.20 -6.90 4.43
C PRO A 353 17.86 -5.54 4.12
N TYR A 354 17.42 -4.49 4.79
CA TYR A 354 17.98 -3.15 4.70
C TYR A 354 18.71 -2.84 6.01
N ARG A 355 19.96 -2.39 5.93
CA ARG A 355 20.78 -2.00 7.07
C ARG A 355 21.00 -0.51 7.04
N ILE A 356 20.35 0.20 7.96
CA ILE A 356 20.59 1.64 8.14
C ILE A 356 21.95 1.81 8.83
N ARG A 357 22.87 2.53 8.19
CA ARG A 357 24.23 2.76 8.64
C ARG A 357 24.34 3.46 10.01
N SER A 358 25.56 3.49 10.53
CA SER A 358 25.87 4.21 11.78
C SER A 358 25.68 5.70 11.63
N PHE A 359 25.41 6.38 12.73
CA PHE A 359 25.27 7.82 12.72
C PHE A 359 26.51 8.52 12.15
N ASP A 360 27.72 8.07 12.50
CA ASP A 360 28.96 8.62 11.95
C ASP A 360 29.04 8.49 10.42
N GLN A 361 28.63 7.35 9.87
CA GLN A 361 28.58 7.14 8.42
C GLN A 361 27.53 8.05 7.77
N ILE A 362 26.30 8.09 8.31
CA ILE A 362 25.22 8.95 7.80
C ILE A 362 25.60 10.45 7.88
N LYS A 363 26.30 10.85 8.94
CA LYS A 363 26.80 12.21 9.12
C LYS A 363 27.90 12.55 8.10
N SER A 364 28.72 11.57 7.73
CA SER A 364 29.78 11.74 6.73
C SER A 364 29.23 11.85 5.30
N ASP A 365 28.22 11.05 4.97
CA ASP A 365 27.51 11.09 3.70
C ASP A 365 26.02 10.75 3.91
N PRO A 366 25.14 11.76 3.94
CA PRO A 366 23.72 11.53 4.19
C PRO A 366 22.97 11.03 2.95
N TYR A 367 23.65 10.85 1.82
CA TYR A 367 23.08 10.30 0.59
C TYR A 367 23.26 8.78 0.47
N ASP A 368 24.24 8.20 1.18
CA ASP A 368 24.56 6.76 1.21
C ASP A 368 24.46 6.21 2.64
N THR A 369 23.23 5.84 3.01
CA THR A 369 22.82 5.60 4.40
C THR A 369 22.17 4.26 4.66
N ILE A 370 21.79 3.51 3.62
CA ILE A 370 21.12 2.21 3.73
C ILE A 370 21.74 1.22 2.75
N GLU A 371 22.21 0.11 3.29
CA GLU A 371 22.79 -1.00 2.54
C GLU A 371 21.79 -2.15 2.39
N PHE A 372 21.90 -2.91 1.29
CA PHE A 372 21.16 -4.15 1.10
C PHE A 372 21.96 -5.35 1.60
N ASP A 373 21.42 -6.08 2.56
CA ASP A 373 22.03 -7.27 3.15
C ASP A 373 21.62 -8.52 2.37
N ALA A 374 22.33 -8.80 1.28
CA ALA A 374 22.03 -9.92 0.39
C ALA A 374 22.05 -11.30 1.08
N PRO A 375 23.04 -11.64 1.95
CA PRO A 375 23.00 -12.88 2.72
C PRO A 375 21.75 -13.00 3.60
N HIS A 376 21.31 -11.91 4.23
CA HIS A 376 20.08 -11.92 5.02
C HIS A 376 18.83 -12.07 4.14
N ALA A 377 18.82 -11.47 2.95
CA ALA A 377 17.73 -11.66 1.97
C ALA A 377 17.59 -13.13 1.54
N GLU A 378 18.71 -13.83 1.31
CA GLU A 378 18.72 -15.28 1.02
C GLU A 378 18.15 -16.08 2.19
N ASN A 379 18.56 -15.77 3.43
CA ASN A 379 18.00 -16.41 4.62
C ASN A 379 16.48 -16.20 4.74
N ILE A 380 15.99 -14.98 4.46
CA ILE A 380 14.55 -14.71 4.43
C ILE A 380 13.87 -15.54 3.33
N ALA A 381 14.46 -15.64 2.14
CA ALA A 381 13.90 -16.41 1.03
C ALA A 381 13.76 -17.91 1.38
N ASP A 382 14.76 -18.49 2.05
CA ASP A 382 14.70 -19.88 2.52
C ASP A 382 13.58 -20.09 3.55
N ARG A 383 13.40 -19.14 4.48
CA ARG A 383 12.27 -19.19 5.43
C ARG A 383 10.93 -19.06 4.71
N VAL A 384 10.82 -18.21 3.69
CA VAL A 384 9.58 -18.06 2.91
C VAL A 384 9.25 -19.32 2.14
N ALA A 385 10.25 -19.98 1.54
CA ALA A 385 10.08 -21.24 0.84
C ALA A 385 9.56 -22.34 1.78
N ARG A 386 10.06 -22.38 3.02
CA ARG A 386 9.68 -23.36 4.05
C ARG A 386 8.33 -23.05 4.73
N ASP A 387 8.20 -21.86 5.31
CA ASP A 387 7.13 -21.52 6.26
C ASP A 387 5.95 -20.83 5.57
N GLY A 388 6.19 -20.09 4.48
CA GLY A 388 5.22 -19.14 3.88
C GLY A 388 5.60 -17.68 4.14
N ALA A 389 4.67 -16.75 3.91
CA ALA A 389 4.96 -15.31 4.02
C ALA A 389 5.47 -14.85 5.39
N ASP A 390 5.13 -15.55 6.49
CA ASP A 390 5.66 -15.29 7.83
C ASP A 390 7.17 -15.55 7.95
N GLY A 391 7.80 -16.17 6.95
CA GLY A 391 9.26 -16.23 6.83
C GLY A 391 9.94 -14.86 6.74
N LYS A 392 9.17 -13.81 6.37
CA LYS A 392 9.59 -12.39 6.32
C LYS A 392 9.44 -11.66 7.65
N LEU A 393 9.13 -12.35 8.75
CA LEU A 393 8.99 -11.74 10.07
C LEU A 393 10.26 -11.89 10.89
N LEU A 394 10.53 -10.89 11.73
CA LEU A 394 11.68 -10.86 12.62
C LEU A 394 11.62 -12.04 13.59
N ARG A 395 12.77 -12.70 13.77
CA ARG A 395 12.91 -13.85 14.67
C ARG A 395 13.67 -13.48 15.93
N ASP A 396 13.34 -14.12 17.03
CA ASP A 396 14.07 -14.02 18.29
C ASP A 396 15.30 -14.93 18.34
N SER A 397 16.02 -14.88 19.46
CA SER A 397 17.20 -15.73 19.71
C SER A 397 16.89 -17.23 19.76
N GLN A 398 15.61 -17.64 19.85
CA GLN A 398 15.13 -19.02 19.75
C GLN A 398 14.63 -19.37 18.34
N ASN A 399 14.82 -18.48 17.35
CA ASN A 399 14.34 -18.60 15.98
C ASN A 399 12.80 -18.70 15.86
N SER A 400 12.07 -18.24 16.88
CA SER A 400 10.62 -18.09 16.85
C SER A 400 10.24 -16.69 16.34
N ILE A 401 9.02 -16.51 15.86
CA ILE A 401 8.54 -15.18 15.45
C ILE A 401 8.53 -14.28 16.69
N HIS A 402 9.17 -13.11 16.61
CA HIS A 402 9.25 -12.17 17.74
C HIS A 402 7.92 -11.43 17.92
N HIS A 403 7.11 -11.87 18.88
CA HIS A 403 5.83 -11.24 19.21
C HIS A 403 5.97 -10.10 20.22
N VAL A 404 5.39 -8.96 19.86
CA VAL A 404 5.38 -7.69 20.60
C VAL A 404 3.96 -7.15 20.74
N THR A 405 3.82 -6.04 21.45
CA THR A 405 2.52 -5.39 21.71
C THR A 405 2.25 -4.24 20.73
N LEU A 406 0.98 -3.82 20.58
CA LEU A 406 0.67 -2.63 19.78
C LEU A 406 1.38 -1.39 20.34
N MET A 407 1.50 -1.28 21.68
CA MET A 407 2.16 -0.13 22.29
C MET A 407 3.64 -0.05 21.89
N GLU A 408 4.35 -1.18 21.86
CA GLU A 408 5.72 -1.25 21.35
C GLU A 408 5.78 -0.77 19.90
N LYS A 409 4.89 -1.26 19.02
CA LYS A 409 4.83 -0.81 17.61
C LYS A 409 4.68 0.70 17.49
N LEU A 410 3.79 1.32 18.27
CA LEU A 410 3.53 2.76 18.23
C LEU A 410 4.74 3.57 18.74
N LEU A 411 5.43 3.08 19.77
CA LEU A 411 6.65 3.69 20.29
C LEU A 411 7.81 3.55 19.31
N THR A 412 8.04 2.37 18.73
CA THR A 412 9.08 2.15 17.71
C THR A 412 8.99 3.18 16.58
N LEU A 413 7.78 3.41 16.04
CA LEU A 413 7.57 4.42 14.99
C LEU A 413 7.86 5.84 15.46
N THR A 414 7.50 6.17 16.71
CA THR A 414 7.76 7.48 17.31
C THR A 414 9.25 7.70 17.52
N LEU A 415 9.92 6.74 18.15
CA LEU A 415 11.34 6.81 18.50
C LEU A 415 12.21 6.90 17.25
N ALA A 416 11.90 6.15 16.19
CA ALA A 416 12.62 6.24 14.91
C ALA A 416 12.58 7.64 14.30
N LYS A 417 11.45 8.35 14.42
CA LYS A 417 11.33 9.75 13.96
C LYS A 417 12.11 10.70 14.86
N PHE A 418 12.09 10.50 16.18
CA PHE A 418 12.85 11.33 17.12
C PHE A 418 14.36 11.12 17.03
N CYS A 419 14.83 9.92 16.68
CA CYS A 419 16.25 9.69 16.36
C CYS A 419 16.72 10.53 15.17
N ASN A 420 15.80 11.04 14.34
CA ASN A 420 16.06 11.90 13.19
C ASN A 420 15.53 13.34 13.41
N PHE A 421 15.14 13.71 14.62
CA PHE A 421 14.61 15.03 14.90
C PHE A 421 15.73 16.08 14.99
N VAL A 422 15.56 17.15 14.22
CA VAL A 422 16.44 18.32 14.24
C VAL A 422 15.65 19.50 14.80
N PRO A 423 15.95 19.95 16.04
CA PRO A 423 15.35 21.16 16.59
C PRO A 423 15.50 22.34 15.64
N ASP A 424 14.46 23.15 15.50
CA ASP A 424 14.40 24.28 14.56
C ASP A 424 14.64 23.90 13.08
N GLY A 425 14.43 22.63 12.71
CA GLY A 425 14.59 22.17 11.34
C GLY A 425 13.51 21.20 10.84
N GLY A 426 13.07 20.26 11.68
CA GLY A 426 12.09 19.22 11.34
C GLY A 426 12.66 17.81 11.47
N ILE A 427 12.14 16.86 10.69
CA ILE A 427 12.65 15.48 10.66
C ILE A 427 13.64 15.30 9.50
N TRP A 428 14.81 14.75 9.77
CA TRP A 428 15.88 14.57 8.78
C TRP A 428 15.52 13.54 7.69
N LEU A 429 15.70 13.93 6.43
CA LEU A 429 15.44 13.09 5.25
C LEU A 429 16.70 12.33 4.82
N ASN A 430 17.10 11.31 5.59
CA ASN A 430 18.37 10.60 5.42
C ASN A 430 18.19 9.09 5.12
N THR A 431 17.08 8.70 4.49
CA THR A 431 16.70 7.28 4.29
C THR A 431 16.57 6.89 2.81
N GLN A 432 17.34 7.55 1.94
CA GLN A 432 17.49 7.25 0.50
C GLN A 432 16.19 7.32 -0.34
N ARG A 433 15.09 7.79 0.26
CA ARG A 433 13.81 8.03 -0.41
C ARG A 433 13.20 9.36 0.01
N PRO A 434 12.46 10.02 -0.90
CA PRO A 434 11.74 11.25 -0.58
C PRO A 434 10.56 10.98 0.36
N GLU A 435 9.76 12.01 0.57
CA GLU A 435 8.42 11.87 1.12
C GLU A 435 7.37 11.88 -0.03
N TRP A 436 6.17 12.40 0.23
CA TRP A 436 5.03 12.40 -0.71
C TRP A 436 5.34 12.92 -2.13
N ASN A 437 6.21 13.94 -2.26
CA ASN A 437 6.54 14.57 -3.55
C ASN A 437 7.86 14.04 -4.12
N ASP A 438 7.77 13.00 -4.94
CA ASP A 438 8.93 12.39 -5.61
C ASP A 438 9.69 13.37 -6.52
N ALA A 439 9.04 14.43 -7.02
CA ALA A 439 9.70 15.43 -7.88
C ALA A 439 10.73 16.29 -7.12
N ASN A 440 10.70 16.29 -5.78
CA ASN A 440 11.68 16.96 -4.92
C ASN A 440 12.64 15.96 -4.25
N ASN A 441 12.89 14.82 -4.87
CA ASN A 441 13.77 13.78 -4.32
C ASN A 441 15.22 14.22 -4.04
N ALA A 442 15.71 15.27 -4.70
CA ALA A 442 17.02 15.86 -4.40
C ALA A 442 17.12 16.50 -3.00
N LEU A 443 16.01 16.64 -2.27
CA LEU A 443 16.02 17.03 -0.86
C LEU A 443 16.50 15.91 0.06
N VAL A 444 16.48 14.65 -0.37
CA VAL A 444 17.06 13.54 0.41
C VAL A 444 18.54 13.81 0.64
N GLY A 445 19.04 13.43 1.81
CA GLY A 445 20.37 13.76 2.31
C GLY A 445 20.31 14.94 3.25
N ASN A 446 20.22 16.15 2.72
CA ASN A 446 20.33 17.37 3.54
C ASN A 446 18.98 18.00 3.92
N GLY A 447 17.87 17.52 3.37
CA GLY A 447 16.54 18.07 3.62
C GLY A 447 16.00 17.69 5.00
N LEU A 448 15.18 18.57 5.55
CA LEU A 448 14.40 18.33 6.76
C LEU A 448 12.92 18.56 6.46
N SER A 449 12.06 17.67 6.94
CA SER A 449 10.61 17.73 6.75
C SER A 449 9.92 18.38 7.94
N MET A 450 9.36 19.57 7.70
CA MET A 450 8.42 20.20 8.61
C MET A 450 7.00 19.65 8.47
N VAL A 451 6.70 19.04 7.32
CA VAL A 451 5.43 18.33 7.10
C VAL A 451 5.33 17.15 8.07
N THR A 452 6.35 16.29 8.12
CA THR A 452 6.38 15.14 9.03
C THR A 452 6.48 15.59 10.48
N ALA A 453 7.24 16.63 10.81
CA ALA A 453 7.27 17.20 12.17
C ALA A 453 5.87 17.68 12.63
N SER A 454 5.11 18.33 11.73
CA SER A 454 3.75 18.80 12.04
C SER A 454 2.78 17.66 12.28
N TYR A 455 2.84 16.59 11.49
CA TYR A 455 2.03 15.40 11.73
C TYR A 455 2.49 14.61 12.96
N LEU A 456 3.79 14.59 13.25
CA LEU A 456 4.33 13.98 14.46
C LEU A 456 3.87 14.73 15.72
N TYR A 457 3.69 16.06 15.66
CA TYR A 457 3.09 16.81 16.76
C TYR A 457 1.65 16.36 17.03
N ARG A 458 0.83 16.25 15.97
CA ARG A 458 -0.55 15.74 16.08
C ARG A 458 -0.56 14.30 16.63
N TRP A 459 0.35 13.45 16.16
CA TRP A 459 0.54 12.09 16.67
C TRP A 459 0.85 12.08 18.17
N CYS A 460 1.80 12.88 18.64
CA CYS A 460 2.16 12.94 20.07
C CYS A 460 0.98 13.41 20.92
N ARG A 461 0.23 14.41 20.47
CA ARG A 461 -1.00 14.86 21.15
C ARG A 461 -2.06 13.78 21.21
N PHE A 462 -2.30 13.08 20.09
CA PHE A 462 -3.23 11.96 20.04
C PHE A 462 -2.82 10.83 20.99
N MET A 463 -1.55 10.43 20.97
CA MET A 463 -1.02 9.38 21.86
C MET A 463 -1.13 9.77 23.33
N HIS A 464 -0.74 11.00 23.69
CA HIS A 464 -0.91 11.53 25.03
C HIS A 464 -2.37 11.46 25.50
N ASP A 465 -3.31 11.97 24.70
CA ASP A 465 -4.73 12.02 25.07
C ASP A 465 -5.32 10.60 25.15
N TRP A 466 -4.92 9.70 24.26
CA TRP A 466 -5.31 8.30 24.29
C TRP A 466 -4.83 7.64 25.59
N LEU A 467 -3.54 7.71 25.90
CA LEU A 467 -2.97 7.07 27.08
C LEU A 467 -3.53 7.62 28.39
N LYS A 468 -3.78 8.93 28.50
CA LYS A 468 -4.41 9.52 29.69
C LYS A 468 -5.81 8.97 29.98
N GLY A 469 -6.52 8.51 28.94
CA GLY A 469 -7.84 7.91 29.08
C GLY A 469 -7.83 6.41 29.44
N LEU A 470 -6.67 5.78 29.60
CA LEU A 470 -6.55 4.34 29.87
C LEU A 470 -6.34 4.04 31.35
N ASP A 471 -6.92 2.93 31.81
CA ASP A 471 -6.70 2.40 33.16
C ASP A 471 -5.41 1.57 33.31
N ALA A 472 -4.76 1.20 32.19
CA ALA A 472 -3.54 0.41 32.21
C ALA A 472 -2.39 1.16 32.90
N ALA A 473 -1.75 0.54 33.89
CA ALA A 473 -0.66 1.16 34.66
C ALA A 473 0.70 1.11 33.94
N SER A 474 0.95 0.07 33.15
CA SER A 474 2.19 -0.14 32.40
C SER A 474 1.93 -0.84 31.08
N PHE A 475 2.95 -0.78 30.21
CA PHE A 475 2.99 -1.47 28.94
C PHE A 475 4.20 -2.40 28.87
N GLU A 476 3.95 -3.61 28.35
CA GLU A 476 5.02 -4.56 28.06
C GLU A 476 5.68 -4.26 26.72
N MET A 477 7.01 -4.22 26.68
CA MET A 477 7.79 -4.09 25.46
C MET A 477 9.18 -4.69 25.59
N SER A 478 9.82 -4.92 24.43
CA SER A 478 11.18 -5.45 24.35
C SER A 478 12.18 -4.54 25.07
N THR A 479 13.16 -5.16 25.72
CA THR A 479 14.19 -4.47 26.52
C THR A 479 14.96 -3.44 25.69
N GLU A 480 15.21 -3.75 24.43
CA GLU A 480 15.91 -2.90 23.46
C GLU A 480 15.09 -1.63 23.16
N VAL A 481 13.77 -1.76 22.99
CA VAL A 481 12.88 -0.61 22.73
C VAL A 481 12.72 0.26 23.98
N ALA A 482 12.60 -0.35 25.17
CA ALA A 482 12.56 0.38 26.43
C ALA A 482 13.87 1.15 26.70
N THR A 483 15.01 0.59 26.30
CA THR A 483 16.32 1.27 26.38
C THR A 483 16.35 2.48 25.45
N LEU A 484 15.93 2.33 24.19
CA LEU A 484 15.84 3.45 23.26
C LEU A 484 14.86 4.54 23.74
N LEU A 485 13.72 4.14 24.31
CA LEU A 485 12.76 5.06 24.92
C LEU A 485 13.41 5.89 26.03
N SER A 486 14.16 5.23 26.91
CA SER A 486 14.85 5.87 28.03
C SER A 486 15.92 6.85 27.55
N ASP A 487 16.73 6.44 26.57
CA ASP A 487 17.76 7.29 25.96
C ASP A 487 17.16 8.54 25.30
N VAL A 488 16.11 8.38 24.49
CA VAL A 488 15.43 9.51 23.82
C VAL A 488 14.77 10.43 24.87
N SER A 489 14.07 9.86 25.86
CA SER A 489 13.43 10.65 26.92
C SER A 489 14.44 11.45 27.74
N LEU A 490 15.61 10.86 28.03
CA LEU A 490 16.70 11.54 28.72
C LEU A 490 17.19 12.74 27.92
N VAL A 491 17.43 12.58 26.61
CA VAL A 491 17.89 13.69 25.76
C VAL A 491 16.84 14.81 25.71
N LEU A 492 15.57 14.48 25.48
CA LEU A 492 14.51 15.49 25.40
C LEU A 492 14.28 16.23 26.73
N SER A 493 14.40 15.54 27.86
CA SER A 493 14.23 16.14 29.20
C SER A 493 15.40 17.04 29.62
N GLN A 494 16.64 16.70 29.24
CA GLN A 494 17.84 17.51 29.51
C GLN A 494 17.87 18.81 28.70
N HIS A 495 17.16 18.84 27.57
CA HIS A 495 17.13 19.98 26.66
C HIS A 495 15.71 20.55 26.61
N GLN A 496 15.31 21.37 27.60
CA GLN A 496 14.00 22.04 27.53
C GLN A 496 13.92 22.92 26.28
N PRO A 497 12.80 22.90 25.53
CA PRO A 497 12.67 23.66 24.30
C PRO A 497 12.71 25.16 24.61
N PRO A 498 13.67 25.92 24.04
CA PRO A 498 13.76 27.36 24.23
C PRO A 498 12.59 28.10 23.55
N GLU A 499 12.33 29.32 24.01
CA GLU A 499 11.41 30.27 23.36
C GLU A 499 11.99 30.89 22.06
N THR A 500 13.24 30.57 21.73
CA THR A 500 13.98 31.13 20.59
C THR A 500 14.78 30.05 19.87
N ILE A 501 15.23 30.29 18.64
CA ILE A 501 16.06 29.36 17.86
C ILE A 501 17.29 28.91 18.68
N HIS A 502 17.53 27.61 18.72
CA HIS A 502 18.74 27.04 19.31
C HIS A 502 19.98 27.57 18.59
N ASN A 503 21.03 27.88 19.36
CA ASN A 503 22.33 28.09 18.76
C ASN A 503 22.82 26.79 18.08
N ALA A 504 23.77 26.94 17.16
CA ALA A 504 24.27 25.82 16.35
C ALA A 504 24.84 24.65 17.16
N ASN A 505 25.53 24.94 18.28
CA ASN A 505 26.17 23.92 19.11
C ASN A 505 25.13 23.13 19.91
N ASP A 506 24.15 23.81 20.50
CA ASP A 506 23.07 23.15 21.26
C ASP A 506 22.22 22.26 20.36
N ARG A 507 21.84 22.76 19.17
CA ARG A 507 21.15 21.95 18.16
C ARG A 507 21.98 20.74 17.75
N GLY A 508 23.28 20.94 17.47
CA GLY A 508 24.17 19.84 17.07
C GLY A 508 24.25 18.75 18.14
N ARG A 509 24.40 19.12 19.41
CA ARG A 509 24.44 18.18 20.53
C ARG A 509 23.15 17.36 20.68
N ILE A 510 21.98 18.00 20.53
CA ILE A 510 20.69 17.28 20.58
C ILE A 510 20.61 16.27 19.44
N VAL A 511 20.95 16.69 18.21
CA VAL A 511 20.94 15.81 17.02
C VAL A 511 21.91 14.65 17.19
N GLU A 512 23.14 14.90 17.64
CA GLU A 512 24.14 13.85 17.87
C GLU A 512 23.64 12.83 18.90
N ASN A 513 23.13 13.29 20.05
CA ASN A 513 22.65 12.39 21.10
C ASN A 513 21.45 11.54 20.66
N LEU A 514 20.46 12.13 19.96
CA LEU A 514 19.30 11.41 19.44
C LEU A 514 19.68 10.41 18.35
N SER A 515 20.52 10.83 17.40
CA SER A 515 20.93 10.00 16.27
C SER A 515 21.80 8.83 16.74
N GLU A 516 22.67 9.06 17.72
CA GLU A 516 23.53 8.03 18.29
C GLU A 516 22.72 7.00 19.11
N ALA A 517 21.68 7.43 19.84
CA ALA A 517 20.77 6.50 20.51
C ALA A 517 20.10 5.54 19.50
N GLY A 518 19.58 6.08 18.39
CA GLY A 518 19.02 5.27 17.30
C GLY A 518 20.07 4.38 16.62
N SER A 519 21.29 4.88 16.44
CA SER A 519 22.42 4.13 15.86
C SER A 519 22.75 2.92 16.73
N ARG A 520 22.97 3.11 18.04
CA ARG A 520 23.25 2.01 18.99
C ARG A 520 22.16 0.95 19.00
N PHE A 521 20.89 1.38 19.05
CA PHE A 521 19.74 0.47 19.01
C PHE A 521 19.77 -0.41 17.75
N ARG A 522 19.87 0.19 16.56
CA ARG A 522 19.87 -0.59 15.31
C ARG A 522 21.08 -1.51 15.19
N HIS A 523 22.28 -1.05 15.56
CA HIS A 523 23.49 -1.88 15.50
C HIS A 523 23.39 -3.10 16.40
N HIS A 524 22.83 -2.95 17.60
CA HIS A 524 22.58 -4.07 18.48
C HIS A 524 21.62 -5.08 17.83
N ILE A 525 20.47 -4.61 17.31
CA ILE A 525 19.49 -5.49 16.64
C ILE A 525 20.07 -6.18 15.41
N TYR A 526 20.84 -5.48 14.58
CA TYR A 526 21.37 -6.04 13.34
C TYR A 526 22.48 -7.07 13.57
N ASN A 527 23.29 -6.91 14.61
CA ASN A 527 24.42 -7.80 14.89
C ASN A 527 24.06 -8.94 15.86
N ASP A 528 23.29 -8.63 16.90
CA ASP A 528 23.01 -9.55 18.01
C ASP A 528 21.59 -10.13 17.96
N GLY A 529 20.71 -9.55 17.13
CA GLY A 529 19.29 -9.89 17.09
C GLY A 529 18.51 -9.28 18.27
N VAL A 530 17.23 -9.64 18.39
CA VAL A 530 16.43 -9.32 19.58
C VAL A 530 16.66 -10.38 20.66
N SER A 531 16.80 -9.94 21.91
CA SER A 531 17.01 -10.83 23.06
C SER A 531 15.78 -11.69 23.37
N GLY A 532 14.58 -11.22 23.01
CA GLY A 532 13.30 -11.81 23.42
C GLY A 532 12.85 -11.39 24.83
N GLN A 533 13.69 -10.66 25.58
CA GLN A 533 13.37 -10.20 26.92
C GLN A 533 12.43 -9.00 26.90
N GLN A 534 11.42 -9.04 27.77
CA GLN A 534 10.40 -7.99 27.90
C GLN A 534 10.53 -7.28 29.26
N VAL A 535 10.20 -6.00 29.26
CA VAL A 535 10.15 -5.15 30.46
C VAL A 535 8.85 -4.36 30.50
N GLN A 536 8.50 -3.90 31.70
CA GLN A 536 7.32 -3.06 31.92
C GLN A 536 7.75 -1.59 31.95
N VAL A 537 7.18 -0.77 31.06
CA VAL A 537 7.34 0.69 31.06
C VAL A 537 6.06 1.32 31.58
N THR A 538 6.15 2.27 32.50
CA THR A 538 4.95 2.86 33.10
C THR A 538 4.19 3.71 32.08
N ARG A 539 2.86 3.77 32.22
CA ARG A 539 2.02 4.66 31.40
C ARG A 539 2.49 6.12 31.53
N ASP A 540 2.89 6.52 32.74
CA ASP A 540 3.29 7.90 33.02
C ASP A 540 4.64 8.25 32.36
N ASP A 541 5.58 7.30 32.25
CA ASP A 541 6.81 7.49 31.48
C ASP A 541 6.51 7.67 29.98
N CYS A 542 5.62 6.85 29.42
CA CYS A 542 5.16 7.00 28.03
C CYS A 542 4.48 8.37 27.79
N ILE A 543 3.59 8.79 28.69
CA ILE A 543 2.94 10.11 28.62
C ILE A 543 3.99 11.24 28.68
N SER A 544 4.96 11.13 29.59
CA SER A 544 6.02 12.13 29.75
C SER A 544 6.89 12.27 28.50
N LEU A 545 7.21 11.15 27.84
CA LEU A 545 7.87 11.17 26.52
C LEU A 545 7.03 11.95 25.51
N PHE A 546 5.74 11.61 25.34
CA PHE A 546 4.88 12.28 24.34
C PHE A 546 4.67 13.76 24.63
N ASP A 547 4.59 14.17 25.90
CA ASP A 547 4.49 15.59 26.28
C ASP A 547 5.78 16.34 25.94
N SER A 548 6.95 15.79 26.29
CA SER A 548 8.24 16.40 25.97
C SER A 548 8.47 16.48 24.45
N ALA A 549 8.18 15.38 23.74
CA ALA A 549 8.17 15.31 22.29
C ALA A 549 7.29 16.38 21.65
N ALA A 550 6.05 16.53 22.12
CA ALA A 550 5.13 17.54 21.61
C ALA A 550 5.62 18.97 21.88
N ALA A 551 6.24 19.23 23.03
CA ALA A 551 6.81 20.54 23.34
C ALA A 551 7.95 20.92 22.40
N HIS A 552 8.88 19.99 22.14
CA HIS A 552 9.98 20.16 21.18
C HIS A 552 9.50 20.41 19.75
N LEU A 553 8.52 19.62 19.30
CA LEU A 553 7.92 19.79 17.98
C LEU A 553 7.16 21.11 17.87
N SER A 554 6.40 21.49 18.90
CA SER A 554 5.69 22.77 18.95
C SER A 554 6.66 23.95 18.88
N SER A 555 7.75 23.93 19.65
CA SER A 555 8.79 24.97 19.59
C SER A 555 9.41 25.06 18.20
N THR A 556 9.76 23.92 17.59
CA THR A 556 10.29 23.87 16.21
C THR A 556 9.31 24.42 15.18
N ILE A 557 8.02 24.06 15.29
CA ILE A 557 6.97 24.55 14.41
C ILE A 557 6.79 26.06 14.59
N GLN A 558 6.68 26.56 15.81
CA GLN A 558 6.50 28.00 16.09
C GLN A 558 7.69 28.83 15.60
N THR A 559 8.90 28.33 15.84
CA THR A 559 10.14 29.02 15.55
C THR A 559 10.40 29.12 14.04
N ILE A 560 10.07 28.07 13.28
CA ILE A 560 10.24 28.07 11.82
C ILE A 560 9.00 28.63 11.11
N ALA A 561 7.78 28.51 11.65
CA ALA A 561 6.54 28.96 10.99
C ALA A 561 6.46 30.47 10.75
N ALA A 562 7.38 31.26 11.31
CA ALA A 562 7.39 32.71 11.15
C ALA A 562 7.95 33.17 9.78
N ARG A 563 7.37 32.71 8.67
CA ARG A 563 7.51 33.46 7.41
C ARG A 563 6.74 34.76 7.54
N THR A 564 7.26 35.82 6.95
CA THR A 564 6.62 37.15 6.95
C THR A 564 5.27 37.19 6.23
N ASP A 565 4.91 36.13 5.49
CA ASP A 565 3.65 35.99 4.74
C ASP A 565 2.63 35.04 5.40
N CYS A 566 2.83 34.67 6.68
CA CYS A 566 1.96 33.79 7.46
C CYS A 566 1.83 32.35 6.92
N ILE A 567 2.75 31.93 6.03
CA ILE A 567 2.86 30.54 5.56
C ILE A 567 3.90 29.80 6.42
N THR A 568 3.70 28.51 6.69
CA THR A 568 4.70 27.69 7.38
C THR A 568 5.68 27.08 6.38
N HIS A 569 6.97 26.96 6.73
CA HIS A 569 7.92 26.22 5.89
C HIS A 569 7.51 24.75 5.76
N THR A 570 7.58 24.20 4.55
CA THR A 570 7.27 22.79 4.27
C THR A 570 8.51 21.90 4.40
N THR A 571 9.62 22.35 3.81
CA THR A 571 10.93 21.69 3.86
C THR A 571 12.02 22.72 4.16
N SER A 572 12.99 22.33 4.97
CA SER A 572 14.21 23.11 5.20
C SER A 572 15.45 22.32 4.78
N CYS A 573 16.61 22.95 4.73
CA CYS A 573 17.86 22.30 4.32
C CYS A 573 18.95 22.52 5.35
N GLY A 574 19.68 21.45 5.62
CA GLY A 574 20.85 21.41 6.47
C GLY A 574 22.14 21.39 5.72
N LEU A 575 23.08 22.24 6.11
CA LEU A 575 24.49 21.96 5.84
C LEU A 575 25.18 21.57 7.14
N MET A 576 25.57 20.30 7.23
CA MET A 576 26.53 19.86 8.23
C MET A 576 27.93 20.31 7.78
N THR A 577 28.47 21.35 8.41
CA THR A 577 29.89 21.74 8.27
C THR A 577 30.67 21.25 9.49
N ALA A 578 32.01 21.17 9.41
CA ALA A 578 32.89 20.80 10.53
C ALA A 578 32.73 21.67 11.81
N ALA A 579 31.88 22.71 11.77
CA ALA A 579 31.50 23.57 12.88
C ALA A 579 29.96 23.70 13.07
N TRP A 580 29.16 22.73 12.59
CA TRP A 580 27.69 22.71 12.70
C TRP A 580 27.00 24.02 12.27
N LYS A 581 27.49 24.72 11.23
CA LYS A 581 26.84 25.94 10.72
C LYS A 581 25.71 25.59 9.74
N TRP A 582 24.47 25.63 10.23
CA TRP A 582 23.25 25.53 9.41
C TRP A 582 22.91 26.91 8.81
N THR A 583 23.07 27.09 7.51
CA THR A 583 22.62 28.31 6.81
C THR A 583 21.28 28.08 6.12
N HIS A 584 20.28 28.91 6.43
CA HIS A 584 19.00 28.97 5.71
C HIS A 584 19.25 29.22 4.20
N PHE A 585 18.80 28.31 3.35
CA PHE A 585 19.09 28.29 1.91
C PHE A 585 18.49 29.45 1.08
N MET A 586 17.76 30.38 1.71
CA MET A 586 17.33 31.63 1.05
C MET A 586 18.49 32.58 0.69
N ARG A 587 19.71 32.37 1.23
CA ARG A 587 20.88 33.22 0.88
C ARG A 587 21.74 32.69 -0.27
N CYS A 588 21.69 31.40 -0.61
CA CYS A 588 22.59 30.84 -1.62
C CYS A 588 22.15 31.06 -3.08
N LEU A 589 20.88 31.41 -3.33
CA LEU A 589 20.38 31.71 -4.68
C LEU A 589 20.66 33.15 -5.16
N ARG A 590 21.34 34.00 -4.37
CA ARG A 590 21.69 35.38 -4.79
C ARG A 590 23.11 35.56 -5.33
N ALA A 591 23.93 34.51 -5.38
CA ALA A 591 25.32 34.65 -5.78
C ALA A 591 25.76 33.52 -6.72
N ARG A 592 25.28 33.57 -7.97
CA ARG A 592 26.00 33.19 -9.21
C ARG A 592 24.99 32.94 -10.33
N TRP A 593 24.64 34.02 -11.03
CA TRP A 593 24.39 34.08 -12.48
C TRP A 593 24.59 35.54 -12.87
N PRO A 594 25.78 35.93 -13.36
CA PRO A 594 25.90 37.15 -14.14
C PRO A 594 25.29 36.89 -15.53
N CYS A 595 24.59 37.90 -16.07
CA CYS A 595 24.30 38.00 -17.49
C CYS A 595 25.57 37.83 -18.36
#